data_AF-A0A8H4ASU5-F1
#
_entry.id   AF-A0A8H4ASU5-F1
#
_cell.length_a   1.000
_cell.length_b   1.000
_cell.length_c   1.000
_cell.angle_alpha   90.00
_cell.angle_beta   90.00
_cell.angle_gamma   90.00
#
_symmetry.space_group_name_H-M   'P 1'
#
loop_
_entity.id
_entity.type
_entity.pdbx_description
1 polymer ?
#
loop_
_entity_poly.entity_id
_entity_poly.type
_entity_poly.pdbx_seq_one_letter_code
_entity_poly.pdbx_strand_id
1 'polypeptide(L)'
;MTSFEEKHILVKFLWGHSYNEVPKLQKIARYPKKTLYRWTTQLTETSDIKLGEHTGHPQLLGPEQKKYFDKIVKQDRTVTSINLIEVLNNIYSGLNIASRMVRENLTTFSYQVTVPYTVPLLKKEAILYHVSWACKYQRRR
;
A
#
# COMPACT_ATOMS: atom_id res chain seq x y z
N MET A 1 9.79 23.44 5.62
CA MET A 1 10.86 22.84 4.79
C MET A 1 10.31 22.66 3.40
N THR A 2 10.98 23.14 2.35
CA THR A 2 10.52 22.98 0.97
C THR A 2 10.61 21.51 0.53
N SER A 3 9.59 21.03 -0.17
CA SER A 3 9.53 19.67 -0.72
C SER A 3 10.69 19.44 -1.70
N PHE A 4 11.16 18.20 -1.83
CA PHE A 4 12.24 17.85 -2.77
C PHE A 4 11.86 18.20 -4.22
N GLU A 5 10.57 18.11 -4.56
CA GLU A 5 10.01 18.53 -5.84
C GLU A 5 10.15 20.04 -6.08
N GLU A 6 9.84 20.87 -5.08
CA GLU A 6 9.99 22.33 -5.15
C GLU A 6 11.45 22.74 -5.38
N LYS A 7 12.39 21.99 -4.78
CA LYS A 7 13.83 22.22 -4.98
C LYS A 7 14.25 21.91 -6.42
N HIS A 8 13.75 20.83 -7.00
CA HIS A 8 14.02 20.47 -8.41
C HIS A 8 13.43 21.49 -9.37
N ILE A 9 12.19 21.93 -9.14
CA ILE A 9 11.53 22.95 -9.97
C ILE A 9 12.34 24.25 -9.98
N LEU A 10 12.79 24.70 -8.80
CA LEU A 10 13.61 25.91 -8.70
C LEU A 10 14.92 25.79 -9.50
N VAL A 11 15.61 24.65 -9.40
CA VAL A 11 16.88 24.45 -10.11
C VAL A 11 16.67 24.33 -11.62
N LYS A 12 15.60 23.65 -12.07
CA LYS A 12 15.19 23.62 -13.48
C LYS A 12 14.89 25.02 -14.01
N PHE A 13 14.14 25.81 -13.26
CA PHE A 13 13.79 27.18 -13.62
C PHE A 13 15.05 28.03 -13.78
N LEU A 14 15.97 27.99 -12.81
CA LEU A 14 17.24 28.72 -12.88
C LEU A 14 18.10 28.27 -14.06
N TRP A 15 18.14 26.96 -14.35
CA TRP A 15 18.83 26.41 -15.50
C TRP A 15 18.26 26.93 -16.84
N GLY A 16 16.93 26.95 -16.98
CA GLY A 16 16.26 27.52 -18.16
C GLY A 16 16.54 29.02 -18.36
N HIS A 17 16.80 29.75 -17.28
CA HIS A 17 17.19 31.16 -17.29
C HIS A 17 18.72 31.38 -17.37
N SER A 18 19.47 30.42 -17.91
CA SER A 18 20.92 30.52 -18.16
C SER A 18 21.80 30.63 -16.90
N TYR A 19 21.28 30.27 -15.73
CA TYR A 19 22.11 30.07 -14.53
C TYR A 19 22.72 28.66 -14.52
N ASN A 20 23.61 28.40 -15.48
CA ASN A 20 24.13 27.05 -15.74
C ASN A 20 25.39 26.71 -14.91
N GLU A 21 25.87 27.67 -14.13
CA GLU A 21 27.06 27.51 -13.29
C GLU A 21 26.67 27.18 -11.84
N VAL A 22 27.23 26.07 -11.31
CA VAL A 22 26.99 25.62 -9.93
C VAL A 22 27.24 26.72 -8.88
N PRO A 23 28.30 27.55 -8.96
CA PRO A 23 28.49 28.66 -8.03
C PRO A 23 27.36 29.71 -8.04
N LYS A 24 26.78 29.99 -9.22
CA LYS A 24 25.66 30.94 -9.35
C LYS A 24 24.38 30.35 -8.76
N LEU A 25 24.11 29.08 -9.07
CA LEU A 25 22.99 28.33 -8.49
C LEU A 25 23.09 28.25 -6.97
N GLN A 26 24.28 28.04 -6.42
CA GLN A 26 24.48 27.98 -4.97
C GLN A 26 24.15 29.31 -4.27
N LYS A 27 24.51 30.44 -4.87
CA LYS A 27 24.21 31.76 -4.29
C LYS A 27 22.71 32.03 -4.21
N ILE A 28 21.96 31.59 -5.22
CA ILE A 28 20.52 31.84 -5.34
C ILE A 28 19.72 30.79 -4.54
N ALA A 29 19.95 29.51 -4.82
CA ALA A 29 19.15 28.42 -4.30
C ALA A 29 19.62 27.92 -2.92
N ARG A 30 20.85 28.29 -2.50
CA ARG A 30 21.46 27.95 -1.20
C ARG A 30 21.50 26.44 -0.91
N TYR A 31 21.52 25.60 -1.94
CA TYR A 31 21.67 24.15 -1.82
C TYR A 31 23.15 23.72 -1.75
N PRO A 32 23.45 22.55 -1.19
CA PRO A 32 24.82 22.03 -1.14
C PRO A 32 25.41 21.86 -2.55
N LYS A 33 26.69 22.23 -2.73
CA LYS A 33 27.41 22.12 -4.02
C LYS A 33 27.30 20.71 -4.61
N LYS A 34 27.50 19.67 -3.80
CA LYS A 34 27.43 18.27 -4.22
C LYS A 34 26.08 17.92 -4.88
N THR A 35 24.99 18.40 -4.29
CA THR A 35 23.63 18.20 -4.80
C THR A 35 23.43 18.95 -6.12
N LEU A 36 23.88 20.21 -6.18
CA LEU A 36 23.79 21.02 -7.39
C LEU A 36 24.59 20.40 -8.54
N TYR A 37 25.83 19.95 -8.30
CA TYR A 37 26.63 19.25 -9.31
C TYR A 37 25.88 18.04 -9.88
N ARG A 38 25.35 17.18 -9.01
CA ARG A 38 24.55 16.02 -9.43
C ARG A 38 23.37 16.42 -10.31
N TRP A 39 22.60 17.42 -9.89
CA TRP A 39 21.42 17.88 -10.64
C TRP A 39 21.78 18.55 -11.96
N THR A 40 22.84 19.38 -12.01
CA THR A 40 23.29 20.00 -13.25
C THR A 40 23.84 18.97 -14.24
N THR A 41 24.52 17.92 -13.77
CA THR A 41 24.96 16.80 -14.61
C THR A 41 23.74 16.09 -15.22
N GLN A 42 22.72 15.78 -14.41
CA GLN A 42 21.47 15.19 -14.91
C GLN A 42 20.74 16.09 -15.92
N LEU A 43 20.69 17.40 -15.67
CA LEU A 43 20.12 18.37 -16.60
C LEU A 43 20.89 18.45 -17.92
N THR A 44 22.21 18.31 -17.86
CA THR A 44 23.06 18.31 -19.07
C THR A 44 22.85 17.03 -19.90
N GLU A 45 22.72 15.88 -19.25
CA GLU A 45 22.60 14.58 -19.92
C GLU A 45 21.17 14.29 -20.40
N THR A 46 20.16 14.66 -19.60
CA THR A 46 18.78 14.20 -19.79
C THR A 46 17.76 15.32 -19.89
N SER A 47 18.17 16.59 -19.82
CA SER A 47 17.30 17.77 -19.74
C SER A 47 16.32 17.78 -18.56
N ASP A 48 16.47 16.84 -17.62
CA ASP A 48 15.58 16.67 -16.48
C ASP A 48 16.37 16.26 -15.22
N ILE A 49 15.84 16.59 -14.04
CA ILE A 49 16.29 16.10 -12.74
C ILE A 49 15.36 14.96 -12.33
N LYS A 50 15.80 13.72 -12.56
CA LYS A 50 15.05 12.54 -12.14
C LYS A 50 15.00 12.43 -10.62
N LEU A 51 13.79 12.34 -10.07
CA LEU A 51 13.57 11.80 -8.75
C LEU A 51 14.03 10.34 -8.78
N GLY A 52 14.99 9.98 -7.93
CA GLY A 52 15.36 8.58 -7.80
C GLY A 52 14.15 7.81 -7.29
N GLU A 53 13.73 6.78 -8.02
CA GLU A 53 12.76 5.84 -7.47
C GLU A 53 13.43 5.14 -6.29
N HIS A 54 12.89 5.35 -5.09
CA HIS A 54 13.28 4.54 -3.96
C HIS A 54 12.65 3.17 -4.16
N THR A 55 13.47 2.18 -4.48
CA THR A 55 13.04 0.79 -4.41
C THR A 55 12.63 0.52 -2.96
N GLY A 56 11.34 0.28 -2.77
CA GLY A 56 10.81 -0.09 -1.47
C GLY A 56 11.43 -1.39 -0.96
N HIS A 57 11.10 -1.77 0.27
CA HIS A 57 11.50 -3.07 0.79
C HIS A 57 10.93 -4.18 -0.12
N PRO A 58 11.74 -5.18 -0.52
CA PRO A 58 11.26 -6.28 -1.34
C PRO A 58 10.08 -6.97 -0.66
N GLN A 59 9.01 -7.16 -1.41
CA GLN A 59 7.84 -7.87 -0.91
C GLN A 59 8.13 -9.38 -0.95
N LEU A 60 7.94 -10.05 0.19
CA LEU A 60 8.18 -11.50 0.30
C LEU A 60 7.22 -12.32 -0.58
N LEU A 61 6.02 -11.78 -0.84
CA LEU A 61 5.06 -12.37 -1.78
C LEU A 61 5.25 -11.81 -3.18
N GLY A 62 5.62 -12.68 -4.11
CA GLY A 62 5.67 -12.38 -5.53
C GLY A 62 4.28 -12.24 -6.18
N PRO A 63 4.22 -11.80 -7.45
CA PRO A 63 2.95 -11.53 -8.14
C PRO A 63 2.03 -12.75 -8.25
N GLU A 64 2.57 -13.94 -8.49
CA GLU A 64 1.78 -15.17 -8.62
C GLU A 64 1.20 -15.62 -7.28
N GLN A 65 2.02 -15.60 -6.23
CA GLN A 65 1.60 -15.93 -4.87
C GLN A 65 0.50 -14.98 -4.39
N LYS A 66 0.61 -13.68 -4.75
CA LYS A 66 -0.43 -12.68 -4.51
C LYS A 66 -1.75 -12.98 -5.22
N LYS A 67 -1.71 -13.38 -6.50
CA LYS A 67 -2.90 -13.80 -7.23
C LYS A 67 -3.56 -15.02 -6.60
N TYR A 68 -2.74 -15.99 -6.18
CA TYR A 68 -3.22 -17.20 -5.53
C TYR A 68 -3.84 -16.87 -4.15
N PHE A 69 -3.18 -16.03 -3.37
CA PHE A 69 -3.68 -15.53 -2.10
C PHE A 69 -5.06 -14.86 -2.23
N ASP A 70 -5.21 -13.94 -3.20
CA ASP A 70 -6.50 -13.28 -3.47
C ASP A 70 -7.58 -14.30 -3.88
N LYS A 71 -7.22 -15.33 -4.66
CA LYS A 71 -8.16 -16.40 -5.04
C LYS A 71 -8.68 -17.17 -3.82
N ILE A 72 -7.82 -17.51 -2.86
CA ILE A 72 -8.24 -18.22 -1.64
C ILE A 72 -9.25 -17.38 -0.85
N VAL A 73 -8.92 -16.10 -0.63
CA VAL A 73 -9.77 -15.17 0.14
C VAL A 73 -11.11 -14.92 -0.56
N LYS A 74 -11.15 -14.95 -1.90
CA LYS A 74 -12.40 -14.86 -2.67
C LYS A 74 -13.27 -16.09 -2.53
N GLN A 75 -12.67 -17.27 -2.41
CA GLN A 75 -13.41 -18.53 -2.27
C GLN A 75 -14.02 -18.66 -0.87
N ASP A 76 -13.29 -18.25 0.17
CA ASP A 76 -13.79 -18.26 1.54
C ASP A 76 -13.37 -16.98 2.27
N ARG A 77 -14.37 -16.16 2.60
CA ARG A 77 -14.19 -14.88 3.30
C ARG A 77 -14.05 -15.03 4.82
N THR A 78 -14.25 -16.23 5.35
CA THR A 78 -14.19 -16.53 6.79
C THR A 78 -12.83 -17.08 7.23
N VAL A 79 -11.90 -17.24 6.29
CA VAL A 79 -10.57 -17.81 6.55
C VAL A 79 -9.77 -16.90 7.49
N THR A 80 -9.14 -17.51 8.49
CA THR A 80 -8.26 -16.82 9.43
C THR A 80 -6.88 -16.57 8.83
N SER A 81 -6.14 -15.60 9.35
CA SER A 81 -4.76 -15.37 8.90
C SER A 81 -3.85 -16.58 9.11
N ILE A 82 -4.08 -17.39 10.16
CA ILE A 82 -3.31 -18.60 10.43
C ILE A 82 -3.56 -19.64 9.32
N ASN A 83 -4.84 -19.88 9.00
CA ASN A 83 -5.20 -20.81 7.92
C ASN A 83 -4.62 -20.34 6.57
N LEU A 84 -4.61 -19.03 6.29
CA LEU A 84 -4.01 -18.49 5.07
C LEU A 84 -2.50 -18.74 5.01
N ILE A 85 -1.78 -18.63 6.14
CA ILE A 85 -0.34 -18.94 6.21
C ILE A 85 -0.12 -20.42 5.95
N GLU A 86 -0.88 -21.31 6.60
CA GLU A 86 -0.74 -22.75 6.43
C GLU A 86 -0.99 -23.17 4.98
N VAL A 87 -2.07 -22.67 4.35
CA VAL A 87 -2.39 -22.98 2.95
C VAL A 87 -1.30 -22.44 2.02
N LEU A 88 -0.81 -21.23 2.25
CA LEU A 88 0.29 -20.67 1.45
C LEU A 88 1.59 -21.46 1.61
N ASN A 89 1.95 -21.85 2.83
CA ASN A 89 3.17 -22.59 3.13
C ASN A 89 3.14 -24.02 2.57
N ASN A 90 1.95 -24.63 2.52
CA ASN A 90 1.76 -25.95 1.93
C ASN A 90 2.01 -25.95 0.41
N ILE A 91 1.70 -24.85 -0.27
CA ILE A 91 1.84 -24.76 -1.73
C ILE A 91 3.19 -24.18 -2.13
N TYR A 92 3.64 -23.18 -1.39
CA TYR A 92 4.91 -22.50 -1.60
C TYR A 92 5.80 -22.74 -0.38
N SER A 93 6.47 -23.90 -0.39
CA SER A 93 7.38 -24.28 0.69
C SER A 93 8.50 -23.25 0.85
N GLY A 94 8.82 -22.89 2.10
CA GLY A 94 9.89 -21.94 2.43
C GLY A 94 9.47 -20.47 2.46
N LEU A 95 8.20 -20.13 2.16
CA LEU A 95 7.67 -18.80 2.43
C LEU A 95 7.49 -18.62 3.95
N ASN A 96 8.48 -18.07 4.64
CA ASN A 96 8.36 -17.76 6.08
C ASN A 96 7.50 -16.51 6.31
N ILE A 97 6.18 -16.62 6.11
CA ILE A 97 5.23 -15.51 6.16
C ILE A 97 4.69 -15.34 7.58
N ALA A 98 4.91 -14.16 8.16
CA ALA A 98 4.29 -13.78 9.42
C ALA A 98 2.82 -13.34 9.25
N SER A 99 1.99 -13.52 10.28
CA SER A 99 0.58 -13.10 10.27
C SER A 99 0.38 -11.60 9.96
N ARG A 100 1.34 -10.76 10.35
CA ARG A 100 1.34 -9.33 10.01
C ARG A 100 1.37 -9.12 8.50
N MET A 101 2.18 -9.87 7.77
CA MET A 101 2.29 -9.77 6.32
C MET A 101 1.01 -10.18 5.61
N VAL A 102 0.34 -11.22 6.09
CA VAL A 102 -0.97 -11.63 5.59
C VAL A 102 -1.97 -10.47 5.72
N ARG A 103 -1.99 -9.82 6.89
CA ARG A 103 -2.86 -8.66 7.12
C ARG A 103 -2.52 -7.48 6.19
N GLU A 104 -1.25 -7.13 6.02
CA GLU A 104 -0.82 -6.05 5.12
C GLU A 104 -1.22 -6.33 3.66
N ASN A 105 -1.10 -7.59 3.21
CA ASN A 105 -1.56 -7.98 1.88
C ASN A 105 -3.08 -7.94 1.76
N LEU A 106 -3.84 -8.39 2.76
CA LEU A 106 -5.31 -8.27 2.78
C LEU A 106 -5.75 -6.80 2.65
N THR A 107 -5.12 -5.91 3.40
CA THR A 107 -5.39 -4.46 3.29
C THR A 107 -5.04 -3.93 1.90
N THR A 108 -3.94 -4.38 1.31
CA THR A 108 -3.54 -4.00 -0.06
C THR A 108 -4.59 -4.42 -1.09
N PHE A 109 -5.24 -5.56 -0.88
CA PHE A 109 -6.37 -6.05 -1.68
C PHE A 109 -7.73 -5.45 -1.29
N SER A 110 -7.75 -4.45 -0.39
CA SER A 110 -8.98 -3.83 0.11
C SER A 110 -9.91 -4.77 0.90
N TYR A 111 -9.38 -5.86 1.47
CA TYR A 111 -10.12 -6.70 2.41
C TYR A 111 -10.05 -6.11 3.82
N GLN A 112 -11.19 -6.13 4.51
CA GLN A 112 -11.27 -5.76 5.92
C GLN A 112 -11.07 -7.00 6.80
N VAL A 113 -10.08 -6.94 7.68
CA VAL A 113 -9.85 -8.00 8.67
C VAL A 113 -10.56 -7.64 9.96
N THR A 114 -11.56 -8.42 10.35
CA THR A 114 -12.36 -8.21 11.56
C THR A 114 -12.35 -9.42 12.45
N VAL A 115 -12.48 -9.19 13.76
CA VAL A 115 -12.79 -10.27 14.70
C VAL A 115 -14.28 -10.63 14.50
N PRO A 116 -14.62 -11.92 14.28
CA PRO A 116 -16.00 -12.32 14.11
C PRO A 116 -16.80 -12.05 15.39
N TYR A 117 -18.06 -11.65 15.23
CA TYR A 117 -18.97 -11.47 16.36
C TYR A 117 -19.49 -12.82 16.84
N THR A 118 -19.46 -13.03 18.15
CA THR A 118 -20.15 -14.18 18.76
C THR A 118 -21.66 -13.94 18.71
N VAL A 119 -22.38 -14.84 18.07
CA VAL A 119 -23.84 -14.85 18.04
C VAL A 119 -24.37 -16.07 18.80
N PRO A 120 -25.44 -15.91 19.60
CA PRO A 120 -26.04 -17.03 20.31
C PRO A 120 -26.63 -18.02 19.30
N LEU A 121 -26.35 -19.32 19.50
CA LEU A 121 -26.92 -20.39 18.69
C LEU A 121 -28.40 -20.58 19.06
N LEU A 122 -29.28 -19.98 18.26
CA LEU A 122 -30.72 -20.09 18.46
C LEU A 122 -31.24 -21.44 17.91
N LYS A 123 -32.14 -22.07 18.67
CA LYS A 123 -32.94 -23.19 18.16
C LYS A 123 -33.89 -22.71 17.08
N LYS A 124 -34.26 -23.61 16.15
CA LYS A 124 -35.21 -23.30 15.05
C LYS A 124 -36.50 -22.62 15.53
N GLU A 125 -37.06 -23.09 16.64
CA GLU A 125 -38.28 -22.53 17.26
C GLU A 125 -38.09 -21.06 17.65
N ALA A 126 -36.96 -20.72 18.28
CA ALA A 126 -36.64 -19.36 18.70
C ALA A 126 -36.42 -18.43 17.50
N ILE A 127 -35.83 -18.95 16.41
CA ILE A 127 -35.68 -18.21 15.15
C ILE A 127 -37.06 -17.86 14.58
N LEU A 128 -37.97 -18.84 14.49
CA LEU A 128 -39.32 -18.63 13.97
C LEU A 128 -40.11 -17.64 14.83
N TYR A 129 -40.01 -17.75 16.16
CA TYR A 129 -40.62 -16.81 17.08
C TYR A 129 -40.10 -15.38 16.84
N HIS A 130 -38.77 -15.18 16.78
CA HIS A 130 -38.19 -13.85 16.52
C HIS A 130 -38.61 -13.27 15.17
N VAL A 131 -38.67 -14.07 14.11
CA VAL A 131 -39.13 -13.62 12.79
C VAL A 131 -40.60 -13.21 12.83
N SER A 132 -41.47 -14.03 13.45
CA SER A 132 -42.91 -13.70 13.56
C SER A 132 -43.15 -12.43 14.37
N TRP A 133 -42.40 -12.24 15.46
CA TRP A 133 -42.45 -11.04 16.28
C TRP A 133 -41.99 -9.82 15.46
N ALA A 134 -40.85 -9.93 14.76
CA ALA A 134 -40.32 -8.85 13.92
C ALA A 134 -41.34 -8.44 12.85
N CYS A 135 -41.91 -9.39 12.11
CA CYS A 135 -42.94 -9.11 11.11
C CYS A 135 -44.18 -8.43 11.68
N LYS A 136 -44.62 -8.82 12.89
CA LYS A 136 -45.80 -8.25 13.56
C LYS A 136 -45.59 -6.79 13.98
N TYR A 137 -44.39 -6.44 14.41
CA TYR A 137 -44.07 -5.11 14.94
C TYR A 137 -43.22 -4.25 13.99
N GLN A 138 -42.96 -4.72 12.77
CA GLN A 138 -42.29 -3.95 11.74
C GLN A 138 -43.19 -2.77 11.38
N ARG A 139 -42.79 -1.56 11.79
CA ARG A 139 -43.48 -0.33 11.40
C ARG A 139 -43.54 -0.29 9.87
N ARG A 140 -44.75 -0.31 9.30
CA ARG A 140 -44.97 -0.07 7.88
C ARG A 140 -44.32 1.28 7.55
N ARG A 141 -43.27 1.24 6.73
CA ARG A 141 -42.68 2.42 6.10
C ARG A 141 -43.43 2.71 4.81
#